data_AF-A0A141RKM5-F1
#
_entry.id   AF-A0A141RKM5-F1
#
_cell.length_a   1.000
_cell.length_b   1.000
_cell.length_c   1.000
_cell.angle_alpha   90.00
_cell.angle_beta   90.00
_cell.angle_gamma   90.00
#
_symmetry.space_group_name_H-M   'P 1'
#
loop_
_entity.id
_entity.type
_entity.pdbx_description
1 polymer ?
#
loop_
_entity_poly.entity_id
_entity_poly.type
_entity_poly.pdbx_seq_one_letter_code
_entity_poly.pdbx_strand_id
1 'polypeptide(L)'
;EEARRRIFMVDRFGLLTDEMPNLLDFQRDLVTPRASIAHWDTESAQLSLMDVVRNVHPTVLIGVSGQPGLFSEEIVKEMHRHCPRPIIMPLSNPTSRAEAQPKDLLEWTRGSALIATG
;
A
#
# COMPACT_ATOMS: atom_id res chain seq x y z
N GLU A 1 12.32 -5.19 15.88
CA GLU A 1 12.80 -5.26 14.49
C GLU A 1 11.87 -6.05 13.57
N GLU A 2 11.46 -7.27 13.92
CA GLU A 2 10.61 -8.11 13.06
C GLU A 2 9.30 -7.42 12.62
N ALA A 3 8.61 -6.72 13.53
CA ALA A 3 7.37 -6.02 13.21
C ALA A 3 7.55 -4.99 12.07
N ARG A 4 8.67 -4.26 12.06
CA ARG A 4 8.96 -3.22 11.06
C ARG A 4 9.16 -3.82 9.67
N ARG A 5 9.70 -5.04 9.58
CA ARG A 5 9.88 -5.76 8.30
C ARG A 5 8.57 -6.18 7.63
N ARG A 6 7.44 -6.07 8.33
CA ARG A 6 6.10 -6.38 7.81
C ARG A 6 5.32 -5.11 7.43
N ILE A 7 5.92 -3.93 7.57
CA ILE A 7 5.28 -2.64 7.32
C ILE A 7 6.01 -1.97 6.16
N PHE A 8 5.26 -1.58 5.13
CA PHE A 8 5.79 -0.94 3.93
C PHE A 8 5.09 0.41 3.76
N MET A 9 5.85 1.50 3.88
CA MET A 9 5.34 2.86 3.76
C MET A 9 5.50 3.35 2.33
N VAL A 10 4.42 3.79 1.70
CA VAL A 10 4.42 4.34 0.34
C VAL A 10 4.00 5.80 0.40
N ASP A 11 4.79 6.67 -0.21
CA ASP A 11 4.49 8.09 -0.36
C ASP A 11 4.31 8.48 -1.84
N ARG A 12 4.31 9.78 -2.13
CA ARG A 12 4.16 10.30 -3.50
C ARG A 12 5.27 9.88 -4.47
N PHE A 13 6.45 9.51 -3.96
CA PHE A 13 7.61 9.08 -4.73
C PHE A 13 7.76 7.56 -4.77
N GLY A 14 6.91 6.83 -4.02
CA GLY A 14 6.88 5.37 -3.99
C GLY A 14 7.19 4.81 -2.61
N LEU A 15 7.64 3.55 -2.57
CA LEU A 15 8.09 2.90 -1.34
C LEU A 15 9.24 3.70 -0.70
N LEU A 16 9.13 3.99 0.59
CA LEU A 16 10.22 4.59 1.35
C LEU A 16 11.35 3.58 1.53
N THR A 17 12.52 3.89 0.97
CA THR A 17 13.75 3.09 1.09
C THR A 17 14.86 3.88 1.78
N ASP A 18 15.90 3.17 2.24
CA ASP A 18 17.09 3.77 2.84
C ASP A 18 17.96 4.58 1.84
N GLU A 19 17.73 4.42 0.54
CA GLU A 19 18.37 5.20 -0.53
C GLU A 19 17.64 6.50 -0.87
N MET A 20 16.44 6.73 -0.31
CA MET A 20 15.63 7.89 -0.64
C MET A 20 16.21 9.19 -0.05
N PRO A 21 16.38 10.27 -0.84
CA PRO A 21 16.87 11.54 -0.32
C PRO A 21 15.81 12.24 0.54
N ASN A 22 16.26 13.12 1.45
CA ASN A 22 15.40 14.01 2.25
C ASN A 22 14.36 13.33 3.16
N LEU A 23 14.65 12.11 3.65
CA LEU A 23 13.82 11.45 4.66
C LEU A 23 13.74 12.29 5.95
N LEU A 24 12.51 12.50 6.42
CA LEU A 24 12.24 13.12 7.71
C LEU A 24 12.59 12.13 8.83
N ASP A 25 12.96 12.65 10.01
CA ASP A 25 13.47 11.79 11.10
C ASP A 25 12.50 10.68 11.53
N PHE A 26 11.19 10.96 11.51
CA PHE A 26 10.17 9.96 11.83
C PHE A 26 9.99 8.88 10.76
N GLN A 27 10.44 9.11 9.52
CA GLN A 27 10.36 8.14 8.43
C GLN A 27 11.51 7.13 8.47
N ARG A 28 12.66 7.51 9.04
CA ARG A 28 13.89 6.71 9.05
C ARG A 28 13.69 5.31 9.63
N ASP A 29 12.88 5.20 10.69
CA ASP A 29 12.60 3.92 11.34
C ASP A 29 11.58 3.04 10.58
N LEU A 30 10.96 3.57 9.52
CA LEU A 30 9.92 2.91 8.73
C LEU A 30 10.34 2.66 7.27
N VAL A 31 11.58 2.96 6.93
CA VAL A 31 12.10 2.67 5.58
C VAL A 31 12.30 1.18 5.39
N THR A 32 12.10 0.73 4.17
CA THR A 32 12.44 -0.62 3.74
C THR A 32 13.88 -0.62 3.23
N PRO A 33 14.81 -1.39 3.83
CA PRO A 33 16.18 -1.47 3.33
C PRO A 33 16.22 -1.98 1.89
N ARG A 34 16.88 -1.27 0.96
CA ARG A 34 16.92 -1.66 -0.46
C ARG A 34 17.46 -3.08 -0.64
N ALA A 35 18.43 -3.47 0.18
CA ALA A 35 18.99 -4.83 0.19
C ALA A 35 17.94 -5.93 0.45
N SER A 36 16.90 -5.66 1.26
CA SER A 36 15.85 -6.64 1.55
C SER A 36 14.91 -6.90 0.38
N ILE A 37 14.87 -5.99 -0.59
CA ILE A 37 13.99 -6.02 -1.78
C ILE A 37 14.79 -6.12 -3.08
N ALA A 38 16.07 -6.47 -3.01
CA ALA A 38 16.94 -6.63 -4.18
C ALA A 38 16.50 -7.77 -5.13
N HIS A 39 15.66 -8.68 -4.64
CA HIS A 39 15.09 -9.78 -5.42
C HIS A 39 13.80 -9.40 -6.17
N TRP A 40 13.29 -8.18 -5.99
CA TRP A 40 12.12 -7.70 -6.73
C TRP A 40 12.52 -7.42 -8.18
N ASP A 41 11.68 -7.82 -9.13
CA ASP A 41 11.90 -7.63 -10.56
C ASP A 41 11.60 -6.19 -10.98
N THR A 42 12.48 -5.27 -10.58
CA THR A 42 12.31 -3.83 -10.83
C THR A 42 13.65 -3.11 -10.87
N GLU A 43 13.97 -2.58 -12.05
CA GLU A 43 15.14 -1.71 -12.28
C GLU A 43 14.87 -0.25 -11.85
N SER A 44 13.63 0.08 -11.51
CA SER A 44 13.24 1.43 -11.13
C SER A 44 13.78 1.81 -9.76
N ALA A 45 14.30 3.04 -9.64
CA ALA A 45 14.62 3.64 -8.35
C ALA A 45 13.34 3.98 -7.54
N GLN A 46 12.22 4.20 -8.22
CA GLN A 46 10.93 4.51 -7.61
C GLN A 46 9.99 3.31 -7.72
N LEU A 47 9.55 2.78 -6.58
CA LEU A 47 8.68 1.62 -6.50
C LEU A 47 7.25 2.08 -6.24
N SER A 48 6.36 1.87 -7.21
CA SER A 48 4.97 2.29 -7.09
C SER A 48 4.21 1.46 -6.05
N LEU A 49 3.02 1.93 -5.65
CA LEU A 49 2.12 1.15 -4.80
C LEU A 49 1.80 -0.23 -5.42
N MET A 50 1.64 -0.29 -6.74
CA MET A 50 1.40 -1.56 -7.44
C MET A 50 2.59 -2.51 -7.31
N ASP A 51 3.83 -2.01 -7.46
CA ASP A 51 5.03 -2.84 -7.32
C ASP A 51 5.15 -3.41 -5.91
N VAL A 52 4.83 -2.60 -4.89
CA VAL A 52 4.80 -3.05 -3.50
C VAL A 52 3.74 -4.14 -3.32
N VAL A 53 2.52 -3.95 -3.81
CA VAL A 53 1.44 -4.94 -3.66
C VAL A 53 1.80 -6.27 -4.35
N ARG A 54 2.37 -6.20 -5.56
CA ARG A 54 2.80 -7.37 -6.34
C ARG A 54 3.91 -8.18 -5.68
N ASN A 55 4.83 -7.54 -4.97
CA ASN A 55 5.98 -8.24 -4.38
C ASN A 55 5.76 -8.61 -2.90
N VAL A 56 5.03 -7.78 -2.15
CA VAL A 56 4.79 -7.99 -0.71
C VAL A 56 3.62 -8.95 -0.46
N HIS A 57 2.63 -8.97 -1.35
CA HIS A 57 1.37 -9.68 -1.14
C HIS A 57 0.69 -9.28 0.20
N PRO A 58 0.37 -7.99 0.40
CA PRO A 58 -0.10 -7.50 1.68
C PRO A 58 -1.46 -8.09 2.06
N THR A 59 -1.67 -8.30 3.36
CA THR A 59 -2.97 -8.71 3.93
C THR A 59 -3.80 -7.52 4.41
N VAL A 60 -3.15 -6.38 4.65
CA VAL A 60 -3.76 -5.13 5.11
C VAL A 60 -3.28 -3.99 4.22
N LEU A 61 -4.21 -3.17 3.74
CA LEU A 61 -3.92 -1.97 2.96
C LEU A 61 -4.60 -0.76 3.62
N ILE A 62 -3.81 0.22 4.04
CA ILE A 62 -4.29 1.41 4.78
C ILE A 62 -4.00 2.67 3.97
N GLY A 63 -5.05 3.47 3.73
CA GLY A 63 -5.00 4.72 2.97
C GLY A 63 -5.15 5.92 3.90
N VAL A 64 -4.13 6.76 3.96
CA VAL A 64 -4.08 8.02 4.75
C VAL A 64 -3.52 9.18 3.93
N SER A 65 -3.62 9.10 2.61
CA SER A 65 -2.96 10.01 1.65
C SER A 65 -3.81 11.20 1.22
N GLY A 66 -5.14 11.07 1.32
CA GLY A 66 -6.09 12.01 0.75
C GLY A 66 -6.17 11.99 -0.77
N GLN A 67 -5.59 10.98 -1.44
CA GLN A 67 -5.57 10.86 -2.89
C GLN A 67 -6.71 9.96 -3.39
N PRO A 68 -7.77 10.53 -4.01
CA PRO A 68 -8.88 9.74 -4.52
C PRO A 68 -8.43 8.81 -5.64
N GLY A 69 -8.96 7.58 -5.64
CA GLY A 69 -8.69 6.59 -6.68
C GLY A 69 -7.31 5.93 -6.59
N LEU A 70 -6.54 6.20 -5.54
CA LEU A 70 -5.23 5.56 -5.34
C LEU A 70 -5.37 4.04 -5.18
N PHE A 71 -6.43 3.57 -4.52
CA PHE A 71 -6.76 2.15 -4.46
C PHE A 71 -7.56 1.77 -5.70
N SER A 72 -6.87 1.66 -6.83
CA SER A 72 -7.48 1.28 -8.10
C SER A 72 -7.97 -0.17 -8.09
N GLU A 73 -8.89 -0.49 -9.01
CA GLU A 73 -9.38 -1.85 -9.21
C GLU A 73 -8.23 -2.86 -9.44
N GLU A 74 -7.22 -2.46 -10.22
CA GLU A 74 -6.06 -3.31 -10.49
C GLU A 74 -5.29 -3.65 -9.21
N ILE A 75 -5.04 -2.64 -8.36
CA ILE A 75 -4.32 -2.83 -7.09
C ILE A 75 -5.10 -3.75 -6.15
N VAL A 76 -6.40 -3.51 -6.01
CA VAL A 76 -7.25 -4.28 -5.10
C VAL A 76 -7.43 -5.71 -5.59
N LYS A 77 -7.60 -5.91 -6.90
CA LYS A 77 -7.64 -7.26 -7.49
C LYS A 77 -6.31 -7.98 -7.32
N GLU A 78 -5.18 -7.31 -7.55
CA GLU A 78 -3.87 -7.92 -7.37
C GLU A 78 -3.64 -8.34 -5.91
N MET A 79 -3.97 -7.48 -4.94
CA MET A 79 -3.95 -7.85 -3.51
C MET A 79 -4.84 -9.06 -3.23
N HIS A 80 -6.07 -9.08 -3.75
CA HIS A 80 -7.05 -10.15 -3.51
C HIS A 80 -6.63 -11.49 -4.14
N ARG A 81 -5.80 -11.51 -5.19
CA ARG A 81 -5.26 -12.76 -5.76
C ARG A 81 -4.40 -13.54 -4.77
N HIS A 82 -3.72 -12.83 -3.88
CA HIS A 82 -2.79 -13.42 -2.91
C HIS A 82 -3.35 -13.46 -1.49
N CYS A 83 -4.35 -12.61 -1.19
CA CYS A 83 -5.03 -12.58 0.10
C CYS A 83 -6.54 -12.81 -0.07
N PRO A 84 -7.07 -14.01 0.28
CA PRO A 84 -8.50 -14.32 0.12
C PRO A 84 -9.45 -13.44 0.92
N ARG A 85 -8.99 -12.84 2.03
CA ARG A 85 -9.82 -11.98 2.89
C ARG A 85 -9.06 -10.72 3.30
N PRO A 86 -8.83 -9.77 2.37
CA PRO A 86 -7.98 -8.61 2.60
C PRO A 86 -8.67 -7.62 3.54
N ILE A 87 -7.89 -6.93 4.37
CA ILE A 87 -8.36 -5.78 5.16
C ILE A 87 -7.99 -4.50 4.40
N ILE A 88 -8.98 -3.68 4.04
CA ILE A 88 -8.75 -2.45 3.25
C ILE A 88 -9.38 -1.27 3.99
N MET A 89 -8.56 -0.28 4.33
CA MET A 89 -8.97 0.84 5.17
C MET A 89 -8.70 2.19 4.47
N PRO A 90 -9.63 2.70 3.65
CA PRO A 90 -9.54 4.06 3.13
C PRO A 90 -9.97 5.05 4.23
N LEU A 91 -9.00 5.60 4.95
CA LEU A 91 -9.22 6.46 6.13
C LEU A 91 -9.19 7.95 5.81
N SER A 92 -8.97 8.32 4.55
CA SER A 92 -8.88 9.72 4.15
C SER A 92 -10.23 10.43 4.20
N ASN A 93 -10.20 11.64 4.77
CA ASN A 93 -11.38 12.47 5.02
C ASN A 93 -11.33 13.80 4.26
N PRO A 94 -12.48 14.35 3.82
CA PRO A 94 -13.83 13.76 3.85
C PRO A 94 -13.98 12.64 2.79
N THR A 95 -15.16 12.01 2.66
CA THR A 95 -15.40 10.89 1.73
C THR A 95 -14.95 11.13 0.28
N SER A 96 -14.93 12.39 -0.19
CA SER A 96 -14.40 12.76 -1.51
C SER A 96 -12.89 12.60 -1.67
N ARG A 97 -12.18 12.38 -0.57
CA ARG A 97 -10.73 12.13 -0.48
C ARG A 97 -10.37 10.69 -0.16
N ALA A 98 -11.37 9.82 0.02
CA ALA A 98 -11.16 8.40 0.25
C ALA A 98 -10.44 7.75 -0.95
N GLU A 99 -9.46 6.90 -0.68
CA GLU A 99 -8.63 6.24 -1.70
C GLU A 99 -9.45 5.34 -2.63
N ALA A 100 -10.55 4.75 -2.14
CA ALA A 100 -11.56 4.04 -2.90
C ALA A 100 -12.91 4.08 -2.17
N GLN A 101 -14.01 3.91 -2.89
CA GLN A 101 -15.33 3.79 -2.29
C GLN A 101 -15.55 2.37 -1.74
N PRO A 102 -16.20 2.19 -0.58
CA PRO A 102 -16.49 0.87 -0.02
C PRO A 102 -17.23 -0.06 -0.99
N LYS A 103 -18.14 0.50 -1.79
CA LYS A 103 -18.89 -0.24 -2.82
C LYS A 103 -17.94 -0.90 -3.82
N ASP A 104 -16.97 -0.14 -4.33
CA ASP A 104 -16.03 -0.61 -5.34
C ASP A 104 -15.12 -1.70 -4.75
N LEU A 105 -14.64 -1.51 -3.53
CA LEU A 105 -13.84 -2.50 -2.81
C LEU A 105 -14.58 -3.83 -2.62
N LEU A 106 -15.87 -3.79 -2.27
CA LEU A 106 -16.70 -5.00 -2.16
C LEU A 106 -16.87 -5.68 -3.53
N GLU A 107 -17.09 -4.91 -4.59
CA GLU A 107 -17.23 -5.44 -5.94
C GLU A 107 -15.95 -6.14 -6.41
N TRP A 108 -14.80 -5.47 -6.30
CA TRP A 108 -13.51 -5.98 -6.75
C TRP A 108 -13.02 -7.19 -5.96
N THR A 109 -13.43 -7.31 -4.69
CA THR A 109 -13.09 -8.46 -3.81
C THR A 109 -14.20 -9.50 -3.70
N ARG A 110 -15.26 -9.39 -4.51
CA ARG A 110 -16.41 -10.31 -4.50
C ARG A 110 -17.03 -10.48 -3.10
N GLY A 111 -17.07 -9.39 -2.34
CA GLY A 111 -17.60 -9.34 -0.97
C GLY A 111 -16.68 -9.88 0.12
N SER A 112 -15.43 -10.23 -0.20
CA SER A 112 -14.51 -10.88 0.76
C SER A 112 -13.72 -9.87 1.62
N ALA A 113 -13.56 -8.62 1.17
CA ALA A 113 -12.79 -7.63 1.92
C ALA A 113 -13.47 -7.23 3.24
N LEU A 114 -12.64 -7.05 4.27
CA LEU A 114 -13.04 -6.36 5.50
C LEU A 114 -12.68 -4.88 5.35
N ILE A 115 -13.68 -4.00 5.40
CA ILE A 115 -13.53 -2.58 5.11
C ILE A 115 -13.83 -1.75 6.35
N ALA A 116 -12.98 -0.79 6.66
CA ALA A 116 -13.22 0.24 7.67
C ALA A 116 -12.84 1.62 7.11
N THR A 117 -13.76 2.58 7.19
CA THR A 117 -13.57 3.94 6.65
C THR A 117 -13.31 4.95 7.76
N GLY A 118 -12.68 6.06 7.39
CA GLY A 118 -12.42 7.21 8.28
C GLY A 118 -13.63 8.07 8.56
#